data_AF-A0A0B1TEQ2-F1
#
_entry.id   AF-A0A0B1TEQ2-F1
#
_cell.length_a   1.000
_cell.length_b   1.000
_cell.length_c   1.000
_cell.angle_alpha   90.00
_cell.angle_beta   90.00
_cell.angle_gamma   90.00
#
_symmetry.space_group_name_H-M   'P 1'
#
loop_
_entity.id
_entity.type
_entity.pdbx_description
1 polymer ?
#
loop_
_entity_poly.entity_id
_entity_poly.type
_entity_poly.pdbx_seq_one_letter_code
_entity_poly.pdbx_strand_id
1 'polypeptide(L)'
;MFAPVQNQSLVVQQGDMLAARCILKNDEDRLIKMGPTGEDEMCNFYMMYWAEGDKVLKDNTCFSPGAPFYHWATEGGLNHIPK
;
A
#
# COMPACT_ATOMS: atom_id res chain seq x y z
N MET A 1 8.53 -12.61 -5.46
CA MET A 1 7.72 -13.43 -6.40
C MET A 1 6.31 -12.89 -6.41
N PHE A 2 5.65 -12.80 -7.56
CA PHE A 2 4.26 -12.32 -7.62
C PHE A 2 3.30 -13.47 -7.29
N ALA A 3 2.39 -13.22 -6.34
CA ALA A 3 1.30 -14.14 -6.03
C ALA A 3 0.06 -13.78 -6.89
N PRO A 4 -0.67 -14.77 -7.42
CA PRO A 4 -1.90 -14.50 -8.14
C PRO A 4 -2.99 -13.96 -7.22
N VAL A 5 -3.80 -13.04 -7.73
CA VAL A 5 -4.98 -12.53 -7.01
C VAL A 5 -6.08 -13.59 -7.04
N GLN A 6 -6.71 -13.86 -5.90
CA GLN A 6 -7.79 -14.86 -5.79
C GLN A 6 -9.05 -14.42 -6.54
N ASN A 7 -9.47 -13.16 -6.39
CA ASN A 7 -10.60 -12.61 -7.10
C ASN A 7 -10.16 -12.04 -8.45
N GLN A 8 -10.33 -12.83 -9.51
CA GLN A 8 -9.98 -12.43 -10.88
C GLN A 8 -10.97 -11.43 -11.49
N SER A 9 -12.11 -11.18 -10.85
CA SER A 9 -13.09 -10.17 -11.26
C SER A 9 -12.88 -8.82 -10.59
N LEU A 10 -11.79 -8.64 -9.82
CA LEU A 10 -11.44 -7.37 -9.21
C LEU A 10 -11.12 -6.33 -10.31
N VAL A 11 -11.87 -5.23 -10.31
CA VAL A 11 -11.64 -4.08 -11.20
C VAL A 11 -11.48 -2.85 -10.33
N VAL A 12 -10.36 -2.13 -10.50
CA VAL A 12 -10.13 -0.82 -9.88
C VAL A 12 -10.49 0.26 -10.89
N GLN A 13 -11.34 1.18 -10.48
CA GLN A 13 -11.88 2.25 -11.33
C GLN A 13 -11.51 3.63 -10.79
N GLN A 14 -11.75 4.65 -11.61
CA GLN A 14 -11.53 6.02 -11.19
C GLN A 14 -12.48 6.38 -10.03
N GLY A 15 -11.91 6.93 -8.95
CA GLY A 15 -12.64 7.25 -7.72
C GLY A 15 -12.45 6.22 -6.60
N ASP A 16 -11.93 5.03 -6.92
CA ASP A 16 -11.56 4.05 -5.90
C ASP A 16 -10.32 4.51 -5.13
N MET A 17 -10.25 4.11 -3.85
CA MET A 17 -9.09 4.33 -3.00
C MET A 17 -8.39 2.99 -2.72
N LEU A 18 -7.11 2.93 -3.05
CA LEU A 18 -6.26 1.78 -2.73
C LEU A 18 -5.55 2.02 -1.39
N ALA A 19 -5.61 1.05 -0.50
CA ALA A 19 -4.94 1.08 0.79
C ALA A 19 -4.21 -0.24 1.05
N ALA A 20 -2.99 -0.15 1.57
CA ALA A 20 -2.17 -1.30 1.96
C ALA A 20 -1.58 -1.08 3.35
N ARG A 21 -1.50 -2.14 4.16
CA ARG A 21 -0.94 -2.12 5.51
C ARG A 21 0.18 -3.14 5.63
N CYS A 22 1.35 -2.70 6.06
CA CYS A 22 2.38 -3.58 6.58
C CYS A 22 2.30 -3.57 8.11
N ILE A 23 2.34 -4.74 8.73
CA ILE A 23 2.46 -4.88 10.18
C ILE A 23 3.90 -5.29 10.46
N LEU A 24 4.66 -4.38 11.06
CA LEU A 24 6.06 -4.59 11.40
C LEU A 24 6.19 -4.86 12.89
N LYS A 25 7.16 -5.70 13.25
CA LYS A 25 7.56 -5.95 14.64
C LYS A 25 9.04 -5.62 14.77
N ASN A 26 9.37 -4.78 15.74
CA ASN A 26 10.74 -4.44 16.07
C ASN A 26 11.10 -5.08 17.41
N ASP A 27 12.03 -6.03 17.38
CA ASP A 27 12.57 -6.70 18.57
C ASP A 27 13.96 -6.15 18.97
N GLU A 28 14.44 -5.10 18.29
CA GLU A 28 15.73 -4.45 18.57
C GLU A 28 15.60 -3.27 19.55
N ASP A 29 16.68 -2.99 20.28
CA ASP A 29 16.77 -1.83 21.19
C ASP A 29 17.05 -0.49 20.48
N ARG A 30 16.71 -0.39 19.18
CA ARG A 30 16.87 0.82 18.37
C ARG A 30 15.64 1.11 17.53
N LEU A 31 15.47 2.37 17.12
CA LEU A 31 14.45 2.76 16.16
C LEU A 31 14.89 2.36 14.74
N ILE A 32 14.11 1.50 14.09
CA ILE A 32 14.24 1.18 12.67
C ILE A 32 13.34 2.12 11.88
N LYS A 33 13.91 2.80 10.89
CA LYS A 33 13.24 3.82 10.07
C LYS A 33 12.85 3.23 8.73
N MET A 34 11.97 3.89 7.99
CA MET A 34 11.76 3.57 6.58
C MET A 34 12.94 4.09 5.75
N GLY A 35 13.54 3.25 4.91
CA GLY A 35 14.73 3.63 4.15
C GLY A 35 15.28 2.55 3.21
N PRO A 36 16.28 2.89 2.37
CA PRO A 36 16.79 2.00 1.33
C PRO A 36 17.92 1.07 1.76
N THR A 37 18.42 1.19 2.99
CA THR A 37 19.61 0.44 3.44
C THR A 37 19.22 -0.86 4.15
N GLY A 38 20.19 -1.74 4.39
CA GLY A 38 19.96 -2.96 5.18
C GLY A 38 19.71 -2.69 6.67
N GLU A 39 19.92 -1.45 7.13
CA GLU A 39 19.66 -1.02 8.52
C GLU A 39 18.27 -0.40 8.69
N ASP A 40 17.53 -0.23 7.59
CA ASP A 40 16.20 0.35 7.50
C ASP A 40 15.15 -0.71 7.16
N GLU A 41 13.88 -0.33 7.24
CA GLU A 41 12.74 -1.14 6.79
C GLU A 41 12.06 -0.55 5.54
N MET A 42 11.29 -1.39 4.86
CA MET A 42 10.48 -1.00 3.71
C MET A 42 9.07 -1.57 3.81
N CYS A 43 8.06 -0.75 3.54
CA CYS A 43 6.70 -1.20 3.31
C CYS A 43 6.29 -0.92 1.86
N ASN A 44 6.55 -1.89 0.99
CA ASN A 44 6.21 -1.80 -0.44
C ASN A 44 5.13 -2.84 -0.80
N PHE A 45 4.08 -2.40 -1.47
CA PHE A 45 3.05 -3.28 -2.02
C PHE A 45 2.99 -3.10 -3.54
N TYR A 46 3.46 -4.11 -4.27
CA TYR A 46 3.47 -4.11 -5.73
C TYR A 46 2.24 -4.85 -6.27
N MET A 47 1.41 -4.14 -7.01
CA MET A 47 0.24 -4.72 -7.68
C MET A 47 0.45 -4.72 -9.19
N MET A 48 0.45 -5.91 -9.79
CA MET A 48 0.49 -6.07 -11.23
C MET A 48 -0.94 -5.96 -11.78
N TYR A 49 -1.13 -5.20 -12.86
CA TYR A 49 -2.43 -4.99 -13.47
C TYR A 49 -2.33 -4.96 -14.99
N TRP A 50 -3.49 -5.02 -15.66
CA TRP A 50 -3.65 -4.76 -17.08
C TRP A 50 -4.73 -3.69 -17.28
N ALA A 51 -4.71 -3.00 -18.41
CA ALA A 51 -5.70 -1.99 -18.77
C ALA A 51 -6.08 -2.12 -20.25
N GLU A 52 -7.27 -1.68 -20.60
CA GLU A 52 -7.73 -1.65 -22.00
C GLU A 52 -7.13 -0.45 -22.75
N GLY A 53 -6.39 -0.74 -23.82
CA GLY A 53 -5.77 0.27 -24.67
C GLY A 53 -4.86 1.22 -23.88
N ASP A 54 -5.09 2.52 -24.07
CA ASP A 54 -4.23 3.60 -23.61
C ASP A 54 -4.53 4.02 -22.16
N LYS A 55 -5.45 3.32 -21.47
CA LYS A 55 -5.93 3.66 -20.12
C LYS A 55 -4.97 3.25 -19.00
N VAL A 56 -3.68 3.14 -19.30
CA VAL A 56 -2.64 2.80 -18.32
C VAL A 56 -2.48 3.95 -17.33
N LEU A 57 -2.31 3.64 -16.04
CA LEU A 57 -2.09 4.65 -15.00
C LEU A 57 -0.77 5.40 -15.25
N LYS A 58 -0.85 6.73 -15.35
CA LYS A 58 0.33 7.60 -15.47
C LYS A 58 1.04 7.80 -14.14
N ASP A 59 0.27 7.96 -13.07
CA ASP A 59 0.76 8.06 -11.70
C ASP A 59 0.34 6.79 -10.95
N ASN A 60 1.20 5.78 -11.02
CA ASN A 60 0.93 4.43 -10.50
C ASN A 60 1.58 4.21 -9.13
N THR A 61 2.10 5.25 -8.49
CA THR A 61 2.81 5.15 -7.22
C THR A 61 2.07 5.93 -6.16
N CYS A 62 1.82 5.30 -5.02
CA CYS A 62 1.17 5.91 -3.87
C CYS A 62 2.09 5.88 -2.66
N PHE A 63 2.20 7.02 -1.98
CA PHE A 63 2.91 7.14 -0.71
C PHE A 63 2.01 7.81 0.32
N SER A 64 2.09 7.33 1.56
CA SER A 64 1.50 8.01 2.71
C SER A 64 2.54 8.01 3.83
N PRO A 65 2.51 8.98 4.75
CA PRO A 65 3.42 8.99 5.89
C PRO A 65 3.12 7.88 6.90
N GLY A 66 2.01 7.14 6.72
CA GLY A 66 1.61 6.04 7.59
C GLY A 66 1.35 6.48 9.03
N ALA A 67 1.15 5.50 9.92
CA ALA A 67 1.02 5.79 11.34
C ALA A 67 2.35 6.32 11.92
N PRO A 68 2.32 7.26 12.89
CA PRO A 68 1.14 7.81 13.56
C PRO A 68 0.54 9.05 12.89
N PHE A 69 1.01 9.45 11.70
CA PHE A 69 0.65 10.72 11.09
C PHE A 69 -0.51 10.63 10.08
N TYR A 70 -0.87 9.42 9.64
CA TYR A 70 -1.95 9.17 8.70
C TYR A 70 -2.74 7.95 9.14
N HIS A 71 -4.05 8.15 9.33
CA HIS A 71 -5.01 7.12 9.66
C HIS A 71 -6.07 6.99 8.58
N TRP A 72 -6.42 5.75 8.27
CA TRP A 72 -7.41 5.45 7.25
C TRP A 72 -8.79 6.01 7.56
N ALA A 73 -9.18 6.07 8.84
CA ALA A 73 -10.52 6.50 9.24
C ALA A 73 -10.73 8.02 9.10
N THR A 74 -9.67 8.80 9.36
CA THR A 74 -9.74 10.27 9.41
C THR A 74 -9.24 10.90 8.12
N GLU A 75 -7.96 10.73 7.79
CA GLU A 75 -7.35 11.33 6.60
C GLU A 75 -7.75 10.60 5.32
N GLY A 76 -7.93 9.28 5.40
CA GLY A 76 -8.35 8.45 4.25
C GLY A 76 -9.86 8.38 4.04
N GLY A 77 -10.68 8.76 5.04
CA GLY A 77 -12.14 8.65 4.98
C GLY A 77 -12.66 7.21 4.77
N LEU A 78 -11.84 6.19 5.08
CA LEU A 78 -12.19 4.79 4.90
C LEU A 78 -13.06 4.29 6.06
N ASN A 79 -14.15 3.62 5.72
CA ASN A 79 -15.16 3.11 6.66
C ASN A 79 -15.13 1.57 6.84
N HIS A 80 -14.45 0.83 5.96
CA HIS A 80 -14.34 -0.64 6.01
C HIS A 80 -12.90 -1.07 6.31
N ILE A 81 -12.38 -0.65 7.46
CA ILE A 81 -10.98 -0.90 7.85
C ILE A 81 -10.86 -2.28 8.52
N PRO A 82 -10.01 -3.19 8.00
CA PRO A 82 -9.69 -4.45 8.67
C PRO A 82 -9.14 -4.22 10.08
N LYS A 83 -9.64 -5.02 11.03
CA LYS A 83 -9.13 -5.06 12.41
C LYS A 83 -7.75 -5.71 12.45
#